data_AF-A0A357VUK4-F1
#
_entry.id   AF-A0A357VUK4-F1
#
_cell.length_a   1.000
_cell.length_b   1.000
_cell.length_c   1.000
_cell.angle_alpha   90.00
_cell.angle_beta   90.00
_cell.angle_gamma   90.00
#
_symmetry.space_group_name_H-M   'P 1'
#
loop_
_entity.id
_entity.type
_entity.pdbx_description
1 polymer ?
#
loop_
_entity_poly.entity_id
_entity_poly.type
_entity_poly.pdbx_seq_one_letter_code
_entity_poly.pdbx_strand_id
1 'polypeptide(L)'
;GAEMKSTGETLGIDFNYHNAMYKAFKSAHLDVPSTGNVLLSFPEKVVKGSKSFVKYLQSCGYELYGTPGTAEAFKLMDITIKEINYDKSLELVKKSYFAMVINFPTKGKIISNFGFKLRRACVENAIPLFTSLETAQKSIESTKNYKIEKNSVQSLNEYVGYYHNLLNNLQLSKRGDSFMKIGEKVVLAYSGGLDTSVIIPWLKEKYDCEIIAVCIDVGQGEETYSIENKALSSGASKVYVEDVVEEFVTDYIYPTLKAGAIYEGKYLLGTSFARPLMAKKLVEIAHKEGANVIAHGCTGKGNDQVRFEVSIKALDPSIKIIAPWRIWEIKSREEEIAYALKKGIPISITKEKIYSVDKNIWHISHEGGDLENPWNEPKPELFDMVTPPEKAPDIAEYVTLEFEKGIPVKINGEELSPVELLKKANEIASINGVGIADIVENRLVGMKSRGVYETPGGTLLYTAHKELESLVLDKETLRFKEMVAQKYADLVYNGLWFSQLKESLDSFVDETQKVVTGIVKLKLYKGNIIIAGLSSPYSLYNEELASFGEDKIYDQKDAEGFINLFGLPLKMRAYQMKHFEENQKYNKTVVGGEQ
;
A
#
# COMPACT_ATOMS: atom_id res chain seq x y z
N GLY A 1 20.54 15.28 -11.77
CA GLY A 1 21.14 15.12 -13.11
C GLY A 1 20.42 16.00 -14.10
N ALA A 2 20.66 15.80 -15.39
CA ALA A 2 19.90 16.49 -16.43
C ALA A 2 18.64 15.70 -16.79
N GLU A 3 17.50 16.36 -16.78
CA GLU A 3 16.21 15.74 -17.09
C GLU A 3 15.95 15.71 -18.60
N MET A 4 15.52 14.57 -19.11
CA MET A 4 15.10 14.40 -20.50
C MET A 4 13.66 14.89 -20.67
N LYS A 5 13.48 16.02 -21.36
CA LYS A 5 12.14 16.62 -21.60
C LYS A 5 11.10 15.68 -22.21
N SER A 6 11.51 14.62 -22.91
CA SER A 6 10.60 13.66 -23.56
C SER A 6 10.09 12.56 -22.63
N THR A 7 10.88 12.16 -21.63
CA THR A 7 10.58 11.00 -20.76
C THR A 7 10.51 11.35 -19.27
N GLY A 8 11.00 12.51 -18.86
CA GLY A 8 11.14 12.89 -17.44
C GLY A 8 12.29 12.19 -16.73
N GLU A 9 13.06 11.35 -17.42
CA GLU A 9 14.16 10.60 -16.84
C GLU A 9 15.36 11.50 -16.56
N THR A 10 16.04 11.27 -15.44
CA THR A 10 17.25 12.02 -15.08
C THR A 10 18.49 11.25 -15.50
N LEU A 11 19.28 11.82 -16.41
CA LEU A 11 20.56 11.28 -16.86
C LEU A 11 21.72 11.81 -16.01
N GLY A 12 22.57 10.89 -15.57
CA GLY A 12 23.76 11.16 -14.77
C GLY A 12 23.43 11.66 -13.35
N ILE A 13 24.13 11.12 -12.36
CA ILE A 13 23.95 11.51 -10.95
C ILE A 13 25.30 11.99 -10.40
N ASP A 14 25.27 13.21 -9.87
CA ASP A 14 26.39 13.84 -9.17
C ASP A 14 25.86 15.01 -8.32
N PHE A 15 26.65 15.45 -7.34
CA PHE A 15 26.35 16.65 -6.54
C PHE A 15 26.54 17.95 -7.33
N ASN A 16 27.34 17.90 -8.40
CA ASN A 16 27.54 19.01 -9.31
C ASN A 16 26.86 18.74 -10.66
N TYR A 17 26.02 19.67 -11.11
CA TYR A 17 25.33 19.56 -12.40
C TYR A 17 26.28 19.32 -13.58
N HIS A 18 27.45 19.97 -13.62
CA HIS A 18 28.46 19.77 -14.66
C HIS A 18 28.99 18.33 -14.65
N ASN A 19 29.27 17.76 -13.48
CA ASN A 19 29.73 16.37 -13.39
C ASN A 19 28.65 15.37 -13.78
N ALA A 20 27.40 15.61 -13.34
CA ALA A 20 26.26 14.77 -13.73
C ALA A 20 26.05 14.79 -15.24
N MET A 21 26.15 15.97 -15.86
CA MET A 21 26.02 16.13 -17.31
C MET A 21 27.16 15.44 -18.06
N TYR A 22 28.40 15.59 -17.60
CA TYR A 22 29.54 14.90 -18.20
C TYR A 22 29.38 13.37 -18.13
N LYS A 23 28.98 12.83 -16.97
CA LYS A 23 28.71 11.39 -16.80
C LYS A 23 27.64 10.91 -17.78
N ALA A 24 26.56 11.66 -17.93
CA ALA A 24 25.47 11.34 -18.86
C ALA A 24 25.98 11.24 -20.32
N PHE A 25 26.77 12.22 -20.77
CA PHE A 25 27.34 12.20 -22.11
C PHE A 25 28.36 11.06 -22.29
N LYS A 26 29.22 10.83 -21.29
CA LYS A 26 30.20 9.73 -21.32
C LYS A 26 29.51 8.37 -21.40
N SER A 27 28.42 8.14 -20.65
CA SER A 27 27.63 6.90 -20.71
C SER A 27 26.90 6.71 -22.04
N ALA A 28 26.57 7.80 -22.73
CA ALA A 28 25.99 7.76 -24.07
C ALA A 28 27.06 7.62 -25.18
N HIS A 29 28.33 7.42 -24.82
CA HIS A 29 29.46 7.43 -25.75
C HIS A 29 29.55 8.71 -26.62
N LEU A 30 29.06 9.84 -26.09
CA LEU A 30 29.12 11.15 -26.73
C LEU A 30 30.24 11.97 -26.11
N ASP A 31 31.47 11.72 -26.56
CA ASP A 31 32.65 12.42 -26.05
C ASP A 31 32.71 13.84 -26.60
N VAL A 32 32.30 14.81 -25.78
CA VAL A 32 32.35 16.23 -26.12
C VAL A 32 33.80 16.71 -25.96
N PRO A 33 34.49 17.06 -27.06
CA PRO A 33 35.91 17.37 -27.02
C PRO A 33 36.13 18.77 -26.43
N SER A 34 37.25 19.00 -25.76
CA SER A 34 37.57 20.30 -25.12
C SER A 34 38.12 21.36 -26.08
N THR A 35 38.58 20.94 -27.27
CA THR A 35 39.08 21.75 -28.40
C THR A 35 38.80 21.03 -29.73
N GLY A 36 39.09 21.67 -30.87
CA GLY A 36 38.99 21.05 -32.21
C GLY A 36 38.09 21.82 -33.17
N ASN A 37 37.85 21.24 -34.35
CA ASN A 37 37.04 21.86 -35.39
C ASN A 37 35.54 21.67 -35.11
N VAL A 38 34.76 22.74 -35.20
CA VAL A 38 33.31 22.72 -34.92
C VAL A 38 32.56 23.24 -36.13
N LEU A 39 31.57 22.47 -36.60
CA LEU A 39 30.69 22.90 -37.68
C LEU A 39 29.39 23.50 -37.13
N LEU A 40 29.10 24.73 -37.52
CA LEU A 40 27.88 25.46 -37.19
C LEU A 40 26.97 25.57 -38.41
N SER A 41 25.75 25.05 -38.29
CA SER A 41 24.73 25.18 -39.33
C SER A 41 23.43 25.66 -38.71
N PHE A 42 23.25 26.99 -38.69
CA PHE A 42 22.20 27.66 -37.93
C PHE A 42 21.16 28.27 -38.89
N PRO A 43 19.85 28.11 -38.59
CA PRO A 43 18.82 28.93 -39.22
C PRO A 43 19.01 30.40 -38.86
N GLU A 44 18.69 31.32 -39.77
CA GLU A 44 18.85 32.78 -39.58
C GLU A 44 18.28 33.28 -38.25
N LYS A 45 17.09 32.80 -37.87
CA LYS A 45 16.42 33.14 -36.60
C LYS A 45 17.22 32.80 -35.33
N VAL A 46 18.13 31.83 -35.41
CA VAL A 46 18.97 31.38 -34.28
C VAL A 46 20.27 32.18 -34.22
N VAL A 47 20.77 32.68 -35.35
CA VAL A 47 22.08 33.36 -35.45
C VAL A 47 22.15 34.54 -34.47
N LYS A 48 21.16 35.44 -34.49
CA LYS A 48 21.14 36.64 -33.62
C LYS A 48 21.26 36.30 -32.13
N GLY A 49 20.57 35.25 -31.66
CA GLY A 49 20.60 34.82 -30.26
C GLY A 49 21.84 34.03 -29.86
N SER A 50 22.67 33.61 -30.82
CA SER A 50 23.83 32.73 -30.59
C SER A 50 25.18 33.45 -30.52
N LYS A 51 25.20 34.78 -30.66
CA LYS A 51 26.43 35.60 -30.69
C LYS A 51 27.36 35.33 -29.52
N SER A 52 26.83 35.39 -28.29
CA SER A 52 27.62 35.18 -27.06
C SER A 52 28.17 33.76 -26.96
N PHE A 53 27.39 32.78 -27.39
CA PHE A 53 27.80 31.38 -27.38
C PHE A 53 28.92 31.09 -28.40
N VAL A 54 28.83 31.66 -29.60
CA VAL A 54 29.90 31.50 -30.61
C VAL A 54 31.20 32.17 -30.18
N LYS A 55 31.14 33.35 -29.55
CA LYS A 55 32.33 33.97 -28.95
C LYS A 55 32.91 33.10 -27.83
N TYR A 56 32.05 32.48 -27.01
CA TYR A 56 32.49 31.54 -25.99
C TYR A 56 33.20 30.31 -26.57
N LEU A 57 32.73 29.76 -27.70
CA LEU A 57 33.42 28.67 -28.40
C LEU A 57 34.82 29.11 -28.88
N GLN A 58 34.96 30.32 -29.43
CA GLN A 58 36.26 30.84 -29.87
C GLN A 58 37.21 31.06 -28.67
N SER A 59 36.74 31.65 -27.58
CA SER A 59 37.53 31.78 -26.35
C SER A 59 37.90 30.42 -25.75
N CYS A 60 37.13 29.38 -26.08
CA CYS A 60 37.42 28.02 -25.68
C CYS A 60 38.48 27.31 -26.53
N GLY A 61 38.98 27.92 -27.61
CA GLY A 61 39.99 27.34 -28.49
C GLY A 61 39.45 26.43 -29.58
N TYR A 62 38.14 26.48 -29.88
CA TYR A 62 37.58 25.77 -31.03
C TYR A 62 37.80 26.55 -32.32
N GLU A 63 38.10 25.82 -33.38
CA GLU A 63 38.15 26.37 -34.73
C GLU A 63 36.78 26.22 -35.39
N LEU A 64 36.15 27.35 -35.70
CA LEU A 64 34.74 27.35 -36.12
C LEU A 64 34.62 27.39 -37.64
N TYR A 65 33.79 26.48 -38.14
CA TYR A 65 33.37 26.38 -39.53
C TYR A 65 31.87 26.61 -39.63
N GLY A 66 31.43 27.35 -40.65
CA GLY A 66 30.02 27.67 -40.87
C GLY A 66 29.60 27.27 -42.27
N THR A 67 28.41 26.69 -42.42
CA THR A 67 27.77 26.61 -43.75
C THR A 67 27.59 28.02 -44.34
N PRO A 68 27.49 28.22 -45.66
CA PRO A 68 27.59 29.56 -46.27
C PRO A 68 26.70 30.61 -45.61
N GLY A 69 25.39 30.32 -45.45
CA GLY A 69 24.47 31.25 -44.78
C GLY A 69 24.76 31.48 -43.28
N THR A 70 25.35 30.51 -42.58
CA THR A 70 25.78 30.70 -41.19
C THR A 70 27.01 31.61 -41.12
N ALA A 71 28.02 31.34 -41.95
CA ALA A 71 29.26 32.10 -41.98
C ALA A 71 29.01 33.57 -42.38
N GLU A 72 28.19 33.79 -43.41
CA GLU A 72 27.77 35.13 -43.84
C GLU A 72 27.02 35.87 -42.72
N ALA A 73 26.05 35.21 -42.07
CA ALA A 73 25.27 35.84 -41.02
C ALA A 73 26.10 36.24 -39.79
N PHE A 74 27.15 35.48 -39.45
CA PHE A 74 28.09 35.87 -38.38
C PHE A 74 29.11 36.92 -38.83
N LYS A 75 29.51 36.92 -40.10
CA LYS A 75 30.37 37.97 -40.67
C LYS A 75 29.72 39.34 -40.57
N LEU A 76 28.40 39.44 -40.79
CA LEU A 76 27.61 40.66 -40.58
C LEU A 76 27.53 41.11 -39.11
N MET A 77 27.98 40.29 -38.16
CA MET A 77 27.98 40.58 -36.72
C MET A 77 29.40 40.76 -36.14
N ASP A 78 30.39 40.94 -37.01
CA ASP A 78 31.82 41.03 -36.69
C ASP A 78 32.37 39.77 -35.98
N ILE A 79 31.89 38.59 -36.38
CA ILE A 79 32.40 37.30 -35.90
C ILE A 79 32.92 36.50 -37.09
N THR A 80 34.22 36.26 -37.11
CA THR A 80 34.89 35.50 -38.18
C THR A 80 34.74 34.00 -37.95
N ILE A 81 34.15 33.30 -38.91
CA ILE A 81 33.99 31.83 -38.95
C ILE A 81 34.42 31.37 -40.34
N LYS A 82 35.13 30.24 -40.45
CA LYS A 82 35.58 29.72 -41.74
C LYS A 82 34.39 29.19 -42.52
N GLU A 83 34.14 29.74 -43.71
CA GLU A 83 33.07 29.24 -44.57
C GLU A 83 33.42 27.87 -45.15
N ILE A 84 32.45 26.94 -45.15
CA ILE A 84 32.54 25.65 -45.82
C ILE A 84 31.26 25.35 -46.57
N ASN A 85 31.38 24.92 -47.84
CA ASN A 85 30.22 24.54 -48.64
C ASN A 85 29.54 23.27 -48.11
N TYR A 86 28.28 23.07 -48.48
CA TYR A 86 27.45 21.97 -47.98
C TYR A 86 28.05 20.59 -48.27
N ASP A 87 28.44 20.28 -49.51
CA ASP A 87 28.95 18.95 -49.87
C ASP A 87 30.27 18.63 -49.16
N LYS A 88 31.19 19.60 -49.09
CA LYS A 88 32.46 19.44 -48.40
C LYS A 88 32.28 19.24 -46.90
N SER A 89 31.32 19.92 -46.29
CA SER A 89 31.02 19.73 -44.86
C SER A 89 30.55 18.29 -44.56
N LEU A 90 29.73 17.68 -45.43
CA LEU A 90 29.30 16.28 -45.27
C LEU A 90 30.46 15.30 -45.46
N GLU A 91 31.33 15.54 -46.44
CA GLU A 91 32.54 14.74 -46.64
C GLU A 91 33.45 14.76 -45.41
N LEU A 92 33.65 15.94 -44.82
CA LEU A 92 34.51 16.13 -43.65
C LEU A 92 33.89 15.56 -42.37
N VAL A 93 32.57 15.60 -42.20
CA VAL A 93 31.88 14.86 -41.13
C VAL A 93 32.14 13.35 -41.26
N LYS A 94 32.02 12.77 -42.45
CA LYS A 94 32.32 11.34 -42.65
C LYS A 94 33.78 10.95 -42.42
N LYS A 95 34.69 11.92 -42.49
CA LYS A 95 36.12 11.75 -42.20
C LYS A 95 36.50 12.11 -40.76
N SER A 96 35.50 12.34 -39.88
CA SER A 96 35.70 12.75 -38.48
C SER A 96 36.58 13.99 -38.32
N TYR A 97 36.55 14.89 -39.31
CA TYR A 97 37.32 16.14 -39.27
C TYR A 97 36.77 17.13 -38.24
N PHE A 98 35.45 17.09 -38.01
CA PHE A 98 34.78 17.91 -37.00
C PHE A 98 34.69 17.14 -35.69
N ALA A 99 35.14 17.80 -34.63
CA ALA A 99 35.10 17.29 -33.27
C ALA A 99 33.66 17.35 -32.71
N MET A 100 32.83 18.28 -33.18
CA MET A 100 31.39 18.31 -32.94
C MET A 100 30.64 19.13 -33.99
N VAL A 101 29.33 18.92 -34.08
CA VAL A 101 28.43 19.64 -34.98
C VAL A 101 27.27 20.24 -34.19
N ILE A 102 26.95 21.50 -34.46
CA ILE A 102 25.79 22.17 -33.88
C ILE A 102 24.84 22.54 -35.02
N ASN A 103 23.69 21.85 -35.07
CA ASN A 103 22.72 22.00 -36.14
C ASN A 103 21.28 21.95 -35.60
N PHE A 104 20.51 23.01 -35.88
CA PHE A 104 19.13 23.12 -35.43
C PHE A 104 18.16 22.57 -36.49
N PRO A 105 17.21 21.71 -36.11
CA PRO A 105 16.17 21.27 -37.03
C PRO A 105 15.25 22.44 -37.42
N THR A 106 15.03 22.63 -38.72
CA THR A 106 14.02 23.56 -39.24
C THR A 106 12.67 22.87 -39.29
N LYS A 107 11.57 23.57 -38.92
CA LYS A 107 10.19 23.09 -39.07
C LYS A 107 9.66 23.51 -40.44
N GLY A 108 9.31 22.57 -41.32
CA GLY A 108 8.72 22.84 -42.64
C GLY A 108 8.58 21.60 -43.55
N LYS A 109 7.58 21.59 -44.45
CA LYS A 109 7.20 20.46 -45.34
C LYS A 109 8.10 20.24 -46.57
N ILE A 110 9.18 21.02 -46.74
CA ILE A 110 10.12 20.88 -47.87
C ILE A 110 11.45 20.36 -47.32
N ILE A 111 11.74 19.09 -47.58
CA ILE A 111 13.00 18.44 -47.23
C ILE A 111 14.08 18.94 -48.20
N SER A 112 14.61 20.14 -47.98
CA SER A 112 15.95 20.45 -48.49
C SER A 112 16.94 19.63 -47.65
N ASN A 113 17.39 18.55 -48.27
CA ASN A 113 17.94 17.33 -47.69
C ASN A 113 19.27 17.50 -46.89
N PHE A 114 19.82 18.70 -46.74
CA PHE A 114 21.14 18.90 -46.14
C PHE A 114 21.17 18.72 -44.61
N GLY A 115 20.38 19.48 -43.85
CA GLY A 115 20.42 19.41 -42.38
C GLY A 115 20.09 18.01 -41.85
N PHE A 116 19.17 17.31 -42.51
CA PHE A 116 18.88 15.90 -42.22
C PHE A 116 20.08 15.00 -42.53
N LYS A 117 20.66 15.09 -43.74
CA LYS A 117 21.87 14.33 -44.11
C LYS A 117 23.03 14.60 -43.17
N LEU A 118 23.19 15.84 -42.71
CA LEU A 118 24.24 16.24 -41.79
C LEU A 118 24.06 15.56 -40.43
N ARG A 119 22.87 15.64 -39.84
CA ARG A 119 22.58 14.99 -38.56
C ARG A 119 22.71 13.47 -38.66
N ARG A 120 22.22 12.87 -39.74
CA ARG A 120 22.39 11.43 -40.01
C ARG A 120 23.87 11.05 -40.09
N ALA A 121 24.67 11.80 -40.85
CA ALA A 121 26.11 11.55 -40.95
C ALA A 121 26.82 11.69 -39.60
N CYS A 122 26.41 12.62 -38.74
CA CYS A 122 26.97 12.73 -37.39
C CYS A 122 26.69 11.48 -36.56
N VAL A 123 25.45 10.99 -36.56
CA VAL A 123 25.06 9.77 -35.83
C VAL A 123 25.79 8.54 -36.37
N GLU A 124 25.84 8.37 -37.70
CA GLU A 124 26.53 7.23 -38.34
C GLU A 124 28.04 7.20 -38.07
N ASN A 125 28.66 8.34 -37.77
CA ASN A 125 30.11 8.46 -37.52
C ASN A 125 30.43 8.81 -36.05
N ALA A 126 29.46 8.68 -35.14
CA ALA A 126 29.61 8.97 -33.71
C ALA A 126 30.17 10.38 -33.40
N ILE A 127 29.83 11.38 -34.21
CA ILE A 127 30.22 12.77 -33.99
C ILE A 127 29.18 13.44 -33.08
N PRO A 128 29.60 14.07 -31.95
CA PRO A 128 28.70 14.78 -31.07
C PRO A 128 27.87 15.82 -31.82
N LEU A 129 26.55 15.66 -31.74
CA LEU A 129 25.57 16.50 -32.42
C LEU A 129 24.68 17.22 -31.42
N PHE A 130 24.67 18.55 -31.47
CA PHE A 130 23.78 19.37 -30.65
C PHE A 130 22.71 20.06 -31.48
N THR A 131 21.47 19.94 -31.03
CA THR A 131 20.28 20.54 -31.67
C THR A 131 19.69 21.70 -30.88
N SER A 132 20.31 22.06 -29.75
CA SER A 132 19.96 23.20 -28.91
C SER A 132 21.23 23.95 -28.45
N LEU A 133 21.17 25.29 -28.34
CA LEU A 133 22.30 26.09 -27.85
C LEU A 133 22.58 25.79 -26.37
N GLU A 134 21.52 25.67 -25.58
CA GLU A 134 21.59 25.43 -24.14
C GLU A 134 22.30 24.11 -23.85
N THR A 135 21.91 23.02 -24.52
CA THR A 135 22.56 21.72 -24.37
C THR A 135 24.01 21.80 -24.80
N ALA A 136 24.32 22.38 -25.97
CA ALA A 136 25.70 22.51 -26.44
C ALA A 136 26.57 23.27 -25.42
N GLN A 137 26.08 24.40 -24.92
CA GLN A 137 26.79 25.20 -23.94
C GLN A 137 27.03 24.44 -22.64
N LYS A 138 26.00 23.82 -22.07
CA LYS A 138 26.13 23.03 -20.83
C LYS A 138 27.05 21.82 -20.99
N SER A 139 27.04 21.17 -22.15
CA SER A 139 27.98 20.11 -22.48
C SER A 139 29.43 20.59 -22.47
N ILE A 140 29.73 21.70 -23.14
CA ILE A 140 31.09 22.23 -23.21
C ILE A 140 31.57 22.74 -21.85
N GLU A 141 30.71 23.47 -21.13
CA GLU A 141 30.99 23.89 -19.75
C GLU A 141 31.27 22.68 -18.87
N SER A 142 30.50 21.59 -19.03
CA SER A 142 30.71 20.36 -18.27
C SER A 142 32.05 19.72 -18.54
N THR A 143 32.48 19.59 -19.81
CA THR A 143 33.79 19.03 -20.16
C THR A 143 34.93 19.88 -19.62
N LYS A 144 34.81 21.22 -19.66
CA LYS A 144 35.89 22.11 -19.21
C LYS A 144 36.00 22.22 -17.69
N ASN A 145 34.88 22.18 -17.00
CA ASN A 145 34.83 22.24 -15.55
C ASN A 145 34.97 20.86 -14.88
N TYR A 146 35.14 19.80 -15.68
CA TYR A 146 35.21 18.44 -15.18
C TYR A 146 36.48 18.22 -14.35
N LYS A 147 36.29 17.92 -13.06
CA LYS A 147 37.31 17.49 -12.12
C LYS A 147 36.83 16.21 -11.45
N ILE A 148 37.04 15.06 -12.10
CA ILE A 148 36.85 13.77 -11.44
C ILE A 148 38.21 13.10 -11.27
N GLU A 149 38.60 12.95 -10.01
CA GLU A 149 39.72 12.09 -9.62
C GLU A 149 39.35 10.63 -9.89
N LYS A 150 40.35 9.80 -10.21
CA LYS A 150 40.21 8.43 -10.74
C LYS A 150 39.39 7.46 -9.86
N ASN A 151 39.02 7.86 -8.64
CA ASN A 151 38.25 7.10 -7.65
C ASN A 151 36.87 7.69 -7.29
N SER A 152 36.31 8.64 -8.06
CA SER A 152 35.04 9.31 -7.69
C SER A 152 33.75 8.59 -8.15
N VAL A 153 33.84 7.34 -8.59
CA VAL A 153 32.65 6.57 -8.99
C VAL A 153 31.99 6.03 -7.73
N GLN A 154 30.84 6.60 -7.38
CA GLN A 154 30.03 6.20 -6.25
C GLN A 154 28.78 5.45 -6.74
N SER A 155 28.37 4.43 -5.99
CA SER A 155 27.10 3.75 -6.15
C SER A 155 25.93 4.69 -5.87
N LEU A 156 24.75 4.37 -6.42
CA LEU A 156 23.54 5.13 -6.14
C LEU A 156 23.23 5.19 -4.64
N ASN A 157 23.50 4.10 -3.90
CA ASN A 157 23.31 4.03 -2.46
C ASN A 157 24.23 5.00 -1.70
N GLU A 158 25.45 5.23 -2.17
CA GLU A 158 26.37 6.21 -1.57
C GLU A 158 25.91 7.65 -1.83
N TYR A 159 25.35 7.94 -3.01
CA TYR A 159 24.70 9.24 -3.28
C TYR A 159 23.48 9.46 -2.38
N VAL A 160 22.64 8.43 -2.22
CA VAL A 160 21.46 8.47 -1.34
C VAL A 160 21.87 8.58 0.12
N GLY A 161 22.93 7.91 0.55
CA GLY A 161 23.46 7.97 1.92
C GLY A 161 24.04 9.34 2.25
N TYR A 162 24.77 9.96 1.32
CA TYR A 162 25.25 11.33 1.51
C TYR A 162 24.10 12.35 1.49
N TYR A 163 23.12 12.21 0.59
CA TYR A 163 21.93 13.08 0.62
C TYR A 163 21.12 12.91 1.89
N HIS A 164 20.97 11.68 2.40
CA HIS A 164 20.37 11.43 3.71
C HIS A 164 21.16 12.13 4.81
N ASN A 165 22.49 12.02 4.82
CA ASN A 165 23.33 12.69 5.81
C ASN A 165 23.34 14.22 5.65
N LEU A 166 23.30 14.75 4.44
CA LEU A 166 23.24 16.19 4.18
C LEU A 166 21.86 16.75 4.53
N LEU A 167 20.78 16.04 4.22
CA LEU A 167 19.43 16.38 4.64
C LEU A 167 19.29 16.28 6.17
N ASN A 168 19.87 15.26 6.79
CA ASN A 168 19.93 15.15 8.26
C ASN A 168 20.77 16.28 8.86
N ASN A 169 21.91 16.65 8.28
CA ASN A 169 22.77 17.74 8.78
C ASN A 169 22.19 19.14 8.50
N LEU A 170 21.48 19.33 7.39
CA LEU A 170 20.71 20.55 7.10
C LEU A 170 19.44 20.64 7.97
N GLN A 171 18.86 19.51 8.38
CA GLN A 171 17.78 19.45 9.37
C GLN A 171 18.30 19.69 10.80
N LEU A 172 19.51 19.22 11.13
CA LEU A 172 20.13 19.44 12.44
C LEU A 172 20.65 20.88 12.63
N SER A 173 20.97 21.60 11.55
CA SER A 173 21.46 23.00 11.61
C SER A 173 20.36 24.07 11.59
N LYS A 174 19.09 23.69 11.42
CA LYS A 174 17.95 24.60 11.63
C LYS A 174 17.22 24.28 12.92
N ARG A 175 17.66 24.92 13.99
CA ARG A 175 16.90 25.11 15.24
C ARG A 175 15.70 26.08 15.05
N GLY A 176 14.96 25.94 13.94
CA GLY A 176 13.95 26.90 13.50
C GLY A 176 12.99 26.44 12.39
N ASP A 177 12.81 25.13 12.16
CA ASP A 177 11.77 24.59 11.25
C ASP A 177 11.04 23.41 11.93
N SER A 178 10.55 23.60 13.16
CA SER A 178 9.46 22.75 13.66
C SER A 178 8.21 23.15 12.87
N PHE A 179 7.59 22.21 12.14
CA PHE A 179 6.26 22.46 11.55
C PHE A 179 5.20 22.72 12.62
N MET A 180 5.53 22.42 13.89
CA MET A 180 4.73 22.76 15.06
C MET A 180 5.20 24.06 15.70
N LYS A 181 4.24 24.88 16.10
CA LYS A 181 4.47 26.07 16.92
C LYS A 181 4.69 25.64 18.37
N ILE A 182 5.48 26.41 19.12
CA ILE A 182 5.61 26.23 20.58
C ILE A 182 4.22 26.32 21.22
N GLY A 183 3.90 25.36 22.08
CA GLY A 183 2.60 25.25 22.73
C GLY A 183 1.45 24.75 21.85
N GLU A 184 1.74 24.26 20.63
CA GLU A 184 0.71 23.61 19.81
C GLU A 184 0.22 22.31 20.48
N LYS A 185 -1.08 22.03 20.35
CA LYS A 185 -1.71 20.84 20.92
C LYS A 185 -1.53 19.63 20.01
N VAL A 186 -1.14 18.51 20.61
CA VAL A 186 -1.02 17.21 19.95
C VAL A 186 -1.96 16.22 20.62
N VAL A 187 -2.85 15.62 19.84
CA VAL A 187 -3.68 14.50 20.28
C VAL A 187 -2.90 13.21 20.10
N LEU A 188 -2.61 12.49 21.19
CA LEU A 188 -1.90 11.22 21.16
C LEU A 188 -2.87 10.06 21.33
N ALA A 189 -2.89 9.14 20.38
CA ALA A 189 -3.50 7.82 20.56
C ALA A 189 -2.76 7.07 21.68
N TYR A 190 -3.39 6.96 22.85
CA TYR A 190 -2.76 6.49 24.08
C TYR A 190 -3.38 5.16 24.55
N SER A 191 -2.53 4.15 24.70
CA SER A 191 -2.92 2.80 25.10
C SER A 191 -2.52 2.43 26.54
N GLY A 192 -1.80 3.30 27.26
CA GLY A 192 -1.26 2.97 28.57
C GLY A 192 -0.03 2.06 28.54
N GLY A 193 0.36 1.55 27.37
CA GLY A 193 1.57 0.78 27.15
C GLY A 193 2.85 1.57 27.43
N LEU A 194 3.98 0.88 27.44
CA LEU A 194 5.31 1.50 27.60
C LEU A 194 5.54 2.56 26.51
N ASP A 195 5.31 2.18 25.24
CA ASP A 195 5.59 3.01 24.08
C ASP A 195 4.83 4.33 24.10
N THR A 196 3.51 4.27 24.24
CA THR A 196 2.67 5.47 24.27
C THR A 196 2.92 6.33 25.50
N SER A 197 3.40 5.75 26.61
CA SER A 197 3.82 6.51 27.80
C SER A 197 5.14 7.24 27.58
N VAL A 198 6.10 6.62 26.89
CA VAL A 198 7.40 7.21 26.53
C VAL A 198 7.25 8.31 25.47
N ILE A 199 6.30 8.15 24.55
CA ILE A 199 6.00 9.15 23.51
C ILE A 199 5.63 10.52 24.11
N ILE A 200 4.94 10.55 25.26
CA ILE A 200 4.48 11.81 25.89
C ILE A 200 5.67 12.74 26.23
N PRO A 201 6.63 12.37 27.11
CA PRO A 201 7.77 13.24 27.41
C PRO A 201 8.68 13.45 26.19
N TRP A 202 8.77 12.48 25.28
CA TRP A 202 9.56 12.63 24.06
C TRP A 202 9.00 13.74 23.15
N LEU A 203 7.68 13.78 22.92
CA LEU A 203 7.04 14.83 22.13
C LEU A 203 7.23 16.21 22.75
N LYS A 204 7.12 16.31 24.08
CA LYS A 204 7.35 17.56 24.82
C LYS A 204 8.79 18.04 24.65
N GLU A 205 9.77 17.15 24.79
CA GLU A 205 11.19 17.48 24.63
C GLU A 205 11.55 17.88 23.20
N LYS A 206 10.94 17.21 22.21
CA LYS A 206 11.26 17.43 20.80
C LYS A 206 10.60 18.69 20.23
N TYR A 207 9.36 18.97 20.64
CA TYR A 207 8.52 19.99 19.99
C TYR A 207 7.98 21.09 20.92
N ASP A 208 8.20 21.00 22.23
CA ASP A 208 7.65 21.94 23.23
C ASP A 208 6.14 22.16 23.06
N CYS A 209 5.39 21.05 23.08
CA CYS A 209 3.98 20.98 22.75
C CYS A 209 3.12 20.53 23.94
N GLU A 210 1.83 20.83 23.87
CA GLU A 210 0.83 20.34 24.82
C GLU A 210 0.30 18.97 24.34
N ILE A 211 0.32 17.96 25.21
CA ILE A 211 -0.12 16.60 24.84
C ILE A 211 -1.48 16.28 25.47
N ILE A 212 -2.46 15.99 24.63
CA ILE A 212 -3.77 15.46 25.01
C ILE A 212 -3.75 13.96 24.72
N ALA A 213 -3.72 13.14 25.78
CA ALA A 213 -3.77 11.69 25.64
C ALA A 213 -5.21 11.24 25.42
N VAL A 214 -5.44 10.37 24.44
CA VAL A 214 -6.77 9.85 24.11
C VAL A 214 -6.72 8.34 24.13
N CYS A 215 -7.40 7.75 25.12
CA CYS A 215 -7.67 6.34 25.20
C CYS A 215 -9.06 6.06 24.62
N ILE A 216 -9.16 5.05 23.76
CA ILE A 216 -10.40 4.68 23.08
C ILE A 216 -10.69 3.23 23.47
N ASP A 217 -11.77 3.03 24.19
CA ASP A 217 -12.19 1.73 24.69
C ASP A 217 -13.06 1.02 23.65
N VAL A 218 -12.49 -0.04 23.06
CA VAL A 218 -13.14 -0.97 22.14
C VAL A 218 -13.33 -2.35 22.81
N GLY A 219 -13.29 -2.38 24.14
CA GLY A 219 -13.58 -3.54 24.98
C GLY A 219 -12.33 -4.34 25.36
N GLN A 220 -11.20 -3.65 25.53
CA GLN A 220 -9.94 -4.28 25.95
C GLN A 220 -9.93 -4.75 27.42
N GLY A 221 -10.78 -4.17 28.29
CA GLY A 221 -10.94 -4.56 29.70
C GLY A 221 -10.28 -3.61 30.72
N GLU A 222 -10.12 -4.06 31.97
CA GLU A 222 -9.81 -3.25 33.18
C GLU A 222 -8.48 -2.45 33.16
N GLU A 223 -7.65 -2.57 32.12
CA GLU A 223 -6.42 -1.77 31.97
C GLU A 223 -6.71 -0.25 31.82
N THR A 224 -7.94 0.14 31.46
CA THR A 224 -8.33 1.53 31.19
C THR A 224 -8.45 2.42 32.44
N TYR A 225 -8.83 1.90 33.61
CA TYR A 225 -9.09 2.74 34.79
C TYR A 225 -7.83 3.33 35.44
N SER A 226 -6.65 2.77 35.16
CA SER A 226 -5.36 3.32 35.61
C SER A 226 -4.69 4.24 34.58
N ILE A 227 -5.26 4.33 33.38
CA ILE A 227 -4.63 4.94 32.20
C ILE A 227 -4.51 6.45 32.33
N GLU A 228 -5.48 7.09 32.98
CA GLU A 228 -5.52 8.53 33.17
C GLU A 228 -4.39 8.99 34.09
N ASN A 229 -4.27 8.39 35.26
CA ASN A 229 -3.18 8.68 36.21
C ASN A 229 -1.82 8.44 35.56
N LYS A 230 -1.68 7.37 34.78
CA LYS A 230 -0.44 7.05 34.06
C LYS A 230 -0.10 8.08 32.99
N ALA A 231 -1.06 8.48 32.16
CA ALA A 231 -0.88 9.52 31.14
C ALA A 231 -0.49 10.88 31.75
N LEU A 232 -1.19 11.31 32.80
CA LEU A 232 -0.91 12.56 33.52
C LEU A 232 0.49 12.51 34.16
N SER A 233 0.85 11.41 34.83
CA SER A 233 2.18 11.24 35.43
C SER A 233 3.30 11.20 34.39
N SER A 234 3.01 10.75 33.16
CA SER A 234 3.94 10.76 32.03
C SER A 234 4.08 12.15 31.39
N GLY A 235 3.20 13.10 31.74
CA GLY A 235 3.29 14.51 31.35
C GLY A 235 2.22 15.01 30.39
N ALA A 236 1.12 14.26 30.17
CA ALA A 236 -0.04 14.74 29.42
C ALA A 236 -0.71 15.90 30.19
N SER A 237 -1.23 16.90 29.45
CA SER A 237 -1.98 18.01 30.06
C SER A 237 -3.44 17.64 30.30
N LYS A 238 -3.98 16.73 29.49
CA LYS A 238 -5.36 16.29 29.51
C LYS A 238 -5.49 14.86 29.01
N VAL A 239 -6.49 14.15 29.52
CA VAL A 239 -6.81 12.78 29.09
C VAL A 239 -8.27 12.70 28.68
N TYR A 240 -8.53 12.00 27.58
CA TYR A 240 -9.87 11.54 27.20
C TYR A 240 -9.88 10.01 27.27
N VAL A 241 -10.96 9.45 27.82
CA VAL A 241 -11.25 8.01 27.81
C VAL A 241 -12.62 7.87 27.18
N GLU A 242 -12.66 7.46 25.91
CA GLU A 242 -13.90 7.34 25.14
C GLU A 242 -14.35 5.88 25.11
N ASP A 243 -15.48 5.57 25.73
CA ASP A 243 -16.15 4.27 25.56
C ASP A 243 -16.90 4.25 24.24
N VAL A 244 -16.46 3.38 23.33
CA VAL A 244 -17.04 3.22 21.99
C VAL A 244 -17.36 1.77 21.70
N VAL A 245 -17.53 0.93 22.72
CA VAL A 245 -17.73 -0.52 22.57
C VAL A 245 -18.99 -0.84 21.76
N GLU A 246 -20.10 -0.14 22.05
CA GLU A 246 -21.35 -0.36 21.31
C GLU A 246 -21.26 0.11 19.86
N GLU A 247 -20.66 1.28 19.59
CA GLU A 247 -20.38 1.78 18.22
C GLU A 247 -19.46 0.79 17.48
N PHE A 248 -18.46 0.23 18.16
CA PHE A 248 -17.57 -0.77 17.56
C PHE A 248 -18.32 -2.04 17.14
N VAL A 249 -19.24 -2.53 17.97
CA VAL A 249 -20.05 -3.71 17.65
C VAL A 249 -21.01 -3.41 16.49
N THR A 250 -21.76 -2.32 16.59
CA THR A 250 -22.87 -2.03 15.68
C THR A 250 -22.40 -1.48 14.33
N ASP A 251 -21.41 -0.60 14.31
CA ASP A 251 -20.99 0.13 13.10
C ASP A 251 -19.73 -0.45 12.43
N TYR A 252 -19.01 -1.37 13.09
CA TYR A 252 -17.77 -1.96 12.55
C TYR A 252 -17.80 -3.49 12.48
N ILE A 253 -18.14 -4.17 13.58
CA ILE A 253 -18.22 -5.63 13.61
C ILE A 253 -19.37 -6.13 12.73
N TYR A 254 -20.59 -5.64 12.94
CA TYR A 254 -21.77 -6.12 12.21
C TYR A 254 -21.70 -5.90 10.70
N PRO A 255 -21.24 -4.76 10.16
CA PRO A 255 -21.01 -4.63 8.71
C PRO A 255 -20.02 -5.66 8.16
N THR A 256 -18.94 -5.93 8.90
CA THR A 256 -17.92 -6.92 8.50
C THR A 256 -18.46 -8.35 8.56
N LEU A 257 -19.28 -8.67 9.58
CA LEU A 257 -20.03 -9.93 9.73
C LEU A 257 -21.02 -10.12 8.58
N LYS A 258 -21.89 -9.15 8.32
CA LYS A 258 -22.87 -9.16 7.21
C LYS A 258 -22.18 -9.39 5.87
N ALA A 259 -21.02 -8.77 5.65
CA ALA A 259 -20.25 -8.95 4.43
C ALA A 259 -19.68 -10.36 4.29
N GLY A 260 -19.49 -11.11 5.39
CA GLY A 260 -18.77 -12.38 5.39
C GLY A 260 -17.26 -12.20 5.20
N ALA A 261 -16.71 -11.06 5.62
CA ALA A 261 -15.33 -10.68 5.33
C ALA A 261 -14.33 -11.46 6.19
N ILE A 262 -13.51 -12.30 5.55
CA ILE A 262 -12.45 -13.11 6.16
C ILE A 262 -11.17 -12.92 5.35
N TYR A 263 -10.11 -12.40 5.98
CA TYR A 263 -8.83 -12.20 5.31
C TYR A 263 -8.06 -13.51 5.18
N GLU A 264 -7.63 -13.82 3.96
CA GLU A 264 -6.86 -15.02 3.60
C GLU A 264 -7.45 -16.34 4.17
N GLY A 265 -8.79 -16.37 4.27
CA GLY A 265 -9.56 -17.54 4.67
C GLY A 265 -9.52 -17.90 6.17
N LYS A 266 -8.82 -17.14 7.02
CA LYS A 266 -8.73 -17.43 8.46
C LYS A 266 -8.90 -16.21 9.38
N TYR A 267 -8.40 -15.04 8.99
CA TYR A 267 -8.34 -13.90 9.91
C TYR A 267 -9.63 -13.05 9.85
N LEU A 268 -10.33 -12.95 10.98
CA LEU A 268 -11.58 -12.19 11.15
C LEU A 268 -11.36 -10.70 11.44
N LEU A 269 -10.23 -10.14 10.98
CA LEU A 269 -9.98 -8.69 10.86
C LEU A 269 -10.02 -7.88 12.16
N GLY A 270 -10.04 -8.49 13.35
CA GLY A 270 -10.41 -7.82 14.60
C GLY A 270 -9.61 -6.57 14.98
N THR A 271 -8.32 -6.53 14.65
CA THR A 271 -7.48 -5.32 14.83
C THR A 271 -7.75 -4.30 13.73
N SER A 272 -8.00 -4.79 12.51
CA SER A 272 -8.03 -4.00 11.28
C SER A 272 -9.15 -2.96 11.28
N PHE A 273 -10.37 -3.34 11.66
CA PHE A 273 -11.53 -2.43 11.68
C PHE A 273 -11.71 -1.67 13.01
N ALA A 274 -10.94 -1.99 14.07
CA ALA A 274 -10.88 -1.14 15.27
C ALA A 274 -10.16 0.19 14.97
N ARG A 275 -9.09 0.16 14.18
CA ARG A 275 -8.26 1.34 13.88
C ARG A 275 -9.00 2.49 13.17
N PRO A 276 -9.88 2.28 12.18
CA PRO A 276 -10.65 3.38 11.60
C PRO A 276 -11.63 4.03 12.60
N LEU A 277 -12.25 3.29 13.52
CA LEU A 277 -13.05 3.87 14.60
C LEU A 277 -12.17 4.71 15.53
N MET A 278 -11.02 4.17 15.93
CA MET A 278 -10.09 4.90 16.79
C MET A 278 -9.60 6.19 16.11
N ALA A 279 -9.24 6.13 14.83
CA ALA A 279 -8.88 7.29 14.03
C ALA A 279 -10.00 8.34 13.97
N LYS A 280 -11.26 7.92 13.78
CA LYS A 280 -12.44 8.80 13.81
C LYS A 280 -12.53 9.58 15.13
N LYS A 281 -12.44 8.90 16.27
CA LYS A 281 -12.49 9.55 17.59
C LYS A 281 -11.29 10.46 17.85
N LEU A 282 -10.09 10.11 17.38
CA LEU A 282 -8.93 10.99 17.47
C LEU A 282 -9.14 12.29 16.70
N VAL A 283 -9.72 12.23 15.49
CA VAL A 283 -10.04 13.42 14.69
C VAL A 283 -11.13 14.26 15.37
N GLU A 284 -12.19 13.63 15.88
CA GLU A 284 -13.26 14.32 16.64
C GLU A 284 -12.69 15.08 17.86
N ILE A 285 -11.79 14.46 18.62
CA ILE A 285 -11.14 15.10 19.77
C ILE A 285 -10.16 16.17 19.34
N ALA A 286 -9.42 15.97 18.25
CA ALA A 286 -8.52 16.99 17.70
C ALA A 286 -9.31 18.26 17.33
N HIS A 287 -10.46 18.12 16.66
CA HIS A 287 -11.35 19.24 16.37
C HIS A 287 -11.91 19.90 17.64
N LYS A 288 -12.36 19.09 18.61
CA LYS A 288 -12.88 19.57 19.91
C LYS A 288 -11.84 20.40 20.68
N GLU A 289 -10.57 20.03 20.59
CA GLU A 289 -9.47 20.67 21.32
C GLU A 289 -8.77 21.79 20.52
N GLY A 290 -9.12 21.96 19.25
CA GLY A 290 -8.44 22.86 18.32
C GLY A 290 -7.00 22.41 18.02
N ALA A 291 -6.73 21.11 18.06
CA ALA A 291 -5.44 20.51 17.73
C ALA A 291 -5.38 20.18 16.23
N ASN A 292 -4.27 20.50 15.58
CA ASN A 292 -4.04 20.19 14.17
C ASN A 292 -3.03 19.05 13.96
N VAL A 293 -2.69 18.35 15.04
CA VAL A 293 -1.67 17.29 15.04
C VAL A 293 -2.15 16.09 15.83
N ILE A 294 -2.08 14.91 15.21
CA ILE A 294 -2.32 13.62 15.87
C ILE A 294 -1.01 12.82 15.89
N ALA A 295 -0.72 12.17 17.01
CA ALA A 295 0.39 11.25 17.17
C ALA A 295 -0.09 9.83 17.46
N HIS A 296 0.65 8.82 17.02
CA HIS A 296 0.35 7.41 17.32
C HIS A 296 1.62 6.59 17.59
N GLY A 297 1.47 5.50 18.35
CA GLY A 297 2.55 4.59 18.73
C GLY A 297 2.81 3.40 17.78
N CYS A 298 2.18 3.35 16.60
CA CYS A 298 2.41 2.26 15.65
C CYS A 298 3.86 2.19 15.14
N THR A 299 4.40 0.98 15.01
CA THR A 299 5.74 0.74 14.43
C THR A 299 5.74 0.90 12.91
N GLY A 300 6.92 1.09 12.32
CA GLY A 300 7.11 1.20 10.86
C GLY A 300 6.94 -0.10 10.06
N LYS A 301 6.72 -1.25 10.73
CA LYS A 301 6.59 -2.57 10.08
C LYS A 301 5.17 -3.14 10.11
N GLY A 302 4.27 -2.53 10.89
CA GLY A 302 2.88 -2.99 11.05
C GLY A 302 1.94 -2.37 10.03
N ASN A 303 0.77 -3.00 9.83
CA ASN A 303 -0.32 -2.45 9.03
C ASN A 303 -1.03 -1.29 9.75
N ASP A 304 -0.99 -1.24 11.08
CA ASP A 304 -1.73 -0.26 11.87
C ASP A 304 -1.31 1.19 11.61
N GLN A 305 -0.04 1.45 11.29
CA GLN A 305 0.38 2.79 10.86
C GLN A 305 -0.41 3.25 9.62
N VAL A 306 -0.67 2.33 8.67
CA VAL A 306 -1.40 2.64 7.44
C VAL A 306 -2.86 2.87 7.78
N ARG A 307 -3.45 1.99 8.61
CA ARG A 307 -4.87 2.08 8.99
C ARG A 307 -5.19 3.37 9.71
N PHE A 308 -4.37 3.77 10.69
CA PHE A 308 -4.54 5.06 11.37
C PHE A 308 -4.34 6.23 10.40
N GLU A 309 -3.21 6.28 9.69
CA GLU A 309 -2.89 7.46 8.88
C GLU A 309 -3.81 7.65 7.68
N VAL A 310 -4.18 6.59 6.99
CA VAL A 310 -5.12 6.67 5.85
C VAL A 310 -6.49 7.10 6.36
N SER A 311 -6.93 6.58 7.50
CA SER A 311 -8.20 6.98 8.11
C SER A 311 -8.20 8.45 8.52
N ILE A 312 -7.15 8.90 9.22
CA ILE A 312 -7.01 10.31 9.62
C ILE A 312 -7.01 11.20 8.37
N LYS A 313 -6.24 10.87 7.33
CA LYS A 313 -6.20 11.63 6.07
C LYS A 313 -7.53 11.65 5.32
N ALA A 314 -8.29 10.56 5.38
CA ALA A 314 -9.61 10.47 4.75
C ALA A 314 -10.64 11.33 5.49
N LEU A 315 -10.54 11.43 6.82
CA LEU A 315 -11.45 12.20 7.67
C LEU A 315 -11.10 13.70 7.71
N ASP A 316 -9.81 14.03 7.81
CA ASP A 316 -9.30 15.40 7.73
C ASP A 316 -7.84 15.43 7.23
N PRO A 317 -7.62 15.77 5.94
CA PRO A 317 -6.27 15.84 5.38
C PRO A 317 -5.43 17.02 5.88
N SER A 318 -6.02 17.97 6.62
CA SER A 318 -5.29 19.11 7.19
C SER A 318 -4.54 18.76 8.47
N ILE A 319 -4.94 17.67 9.15
CA ILE A 319 -4.27 17.18 10.36
C ILE A 319 -2.91 16.59 10.01
N LYS A 320 -1.87 17.08 10.68
CA LYS A 320 -0.51 16.53 10.56
C LYS A 320 -0.37 15.32 11.47
N ILE A 321 0.46 14.36 11.05
CA ILE A 321 0.62 13.09 11.77
C ILE A 321 2.07 12.95 12.24
N ILE A 322 2.26 12.67 13.53
CA ILE A 322 3.56 12.32 14.12
C ILE A 322 3.57 10.83 14.45
N ALA A 323 4.55 10.11 13.90
CA ALA A 323 4.79 8.70 14.21
C ALA A 323 6.20 8.54 14.79
N PRO A 324 6.37 8.61 16.12
CA PRO A 324 7.67 8.64 16.77
C PRO A 324 8.59 7.47 16.37
N TRP A 325 8.06 6.25 16.23
CA TRP A 325 8.81 5.07 15.77
C TRP A 325 9.55 5.23 14.44
N ARG A 326 9.20 6.22 13.61
CA ARG A 326 9.87 6.50 12.33
C ARG A 326 10.91 7.62 12.39
N ILE A 327 10.94 8.40 13.48
CA ILE A 327 11.71 9.65 13.57
C ILE A 327 12.50 9.80 14.87
N TRP A 328 12.20 9.02 15.91
CA TRP A 328 12.90 9.08 17.18
C TRP A 328 14.19 8.25 17.16
N GLU A 329 15.05 8.49 18.15
CA GLU A 329 16.35 7.83 18.26
C GLU A 329 16.31 6.53 19.07
N ILE A 330 15.14 6.17 19.64
CA ILE A 330 14.96 4.98 20.49
C ILE A 330 14.85 3.74 19.59
N LYS A 331 15.79 2.80 19.72
CA LYS A 331 15.94 1.65 18.81
C LYS A 331 15.58 0.31 19.43
N SER A 332 15.48 0.22 20.75
CA SER A 332 15.17 -1.03 21.43
C SER A 332 14.27 -0.82 22.64
N ARG A 333 13.63 -1.91 23.10
CA ARG A 333 12.80 -1.90 24.30
C ARG A 333 13.62 -1.57 25.56
N GLU A 334 14.89 -1.97 25.60
CA GLU A 334 15.80 -1.61 26.69
C GLU A 334 16.09 -0.11 26.72
N GLU A 335 16.32 0.51 25.55
CA GLU A 335 16.49 1.97 25.45
C GLU A 335 15.21 2.71 25.87
N GLU A 336 14.06 2.18 25.50
CA GLU A 336 12.75 2.71 25.87
C GLU A 336 12.49 2.63 27.38
N ILE A 337 12.82 1.49 28.01
CA ILE A 337 12.77 1.31 29.47
C ILE A 337 13.74 2.29 30.16
N ALA A 338 14.97 2.41 29.64
CA ALA A 338 15.96 3.33 30.20
C ALA A 338 15.49 4.79 30.11
N TYR A 339 14.84 5.16 28.99
CA TYR A 339 14.23 6.47 28.82
C TYR A 339 13.06 6.68 29.79
N ALA A 340 12.15 5.71 29.92
CA ALA A 340 11.04 5.74 30.86
C ALA A 340 11.50 5.96 32.31
N LEU A 341 12.49 5.19 32.75
CA LEU A 341 13.11 5.31 34.08
C LEU A 341 13.75 6.70 34.29
N LYS A 342 14.48 7.20 33.29
CA LYS A 342 15.10 8.53 33.33
C LYS A 342 14.06 9.66 33.45
N LYS A 343 12.84 9.45 32.93
CA LYS A 343 11.72 10.39 32.97
C LYS A 343 10.77 10.17 34.14
N GLY A 344 11.02 9.17 35.00
CA GLY A 344 10.16 8.85 36.13
C GLY A 344 8.79 8.28 35.72
N ILE A 345 8.68 7.72 34.52
CA ILE A 345 7.43 7.10 34.04
C ILE A 345 7.22 5.77 34.78
N PRO A 346 6.05 5.54 35.40
CA PRO A 346 5.76 4.26 36.05
C PRO A 346 5.75 3.12 35.02
N ILE A 347 6.64 2.15 35.19
CA ILE A 347 6.73 0.96 34.34
C ILE A 347 6.29 -0.28 35.11
N SER A 348 5.28 -0.97 34.57
CA SER A 348 4.87 -2.30 35.02
C SER A 348 5.86 -3.32 34.44
N ILE A 349 7.03 -3.50 35.07
CA ILE A 349 8.00 -4.49 34.60
C ILE A 349 7.54 -5.87 35.05
N THR A 350 6.76 -6.55 34.22
CA THR A 350 6.76 -8.01 34.20
C THR A 350 7.66 -8.44 33.05
N LYS A 351 8.81 -9.06 33.37
CA LYS A 351 9.77 -9.65 32.43
C LYS A 351 9.16 -10.74 31.52
N GLU A 352 7.87 -11.04 31.64
CA GLU A 352 7.27 -12.31 31.23
C GLU A 352 6.37 -12.24 29.99
N LYS A 353 6.03 -11.06 29.46
CA LYS A 353 5.25 -11.00 28.21
C LYS A 353 6.17 -10.99 27.00
N ILE A 354 6.46 -12.19 26.50
CA ILE A 354 7.29 -12.46 25.31
C ILE A 354 6.56 -12.06 24.01
N TYR A 355 5.22 -12.11 24.01
CA TYR A 355 4.39 -11.80 22.85
C TYR A 355 3.90 -10.34 22.86
N SER A 356 3.73 -9.79 21.66
CA SER A 356 2.93 -8.59 21.46
C SER A 356 1.46 -9.02 21.34
N VAL A 357 0.61 -8.42 22.18
CA VAL A 357 -0.80 -8.76 22.30
C VAL A 357 -1.64 -7.52 22.04
N ASP A 358 -2.66 -7.65 21.18
CA ASP A 358 -3.67 -6.62 20.93
C ASP A 358 -5.05 -7.23 21.15
N LYS A 359 -5.84 -6.63 22.05
CA LYS A 359 -7.11 -7.16 22.55
C LYS A 359 -8.21 -6.12 22.39
N ASN A 360 -9.39 -6.58 22.01
CA ASN A 360 -10.64 -5.84 22.07
C ASN A 360 -11.81 -6.82 22.32
N ILE A 361 -13.05 -6.35 22.33
CA ILE A 361 -14.21 -7.23 22.59
C ILE A 361 -14.39 -8.34 21.53
N TRP A 362 -13.89 -8.14 20.32
CA TRP A 362 -14.03 -9.09 19.21
C TRP A 362 -12.97 -10.18 19.25
N HIS A 363 -11.71 -9.82 19.52
CA HIS A 363 -10.59 -10.75 19.42
C HIS A 363 -9.39 -10.45 20.32
N ILE A 364 -8.45 -11.40 20.36
CA ILE A 364 -7.07 -11.19 20.78
C ILE A 364 -6.15 -11.62 19.63
N SER A 365 -5.12 -10.83 19.33
CA SER A 365 -4.03 -11.23 18.43
C SER A 365 -2.72 -11.36 19.18
N HIS A 366 -1.94 -12.39 18.84
CA HIS A 366 -0.61 -12.65 19.37
C HIS A 366 0.43 -12.71 18.26
N GLU A 367 1.52 -11.97 18.42
CA GLU A 367 2.65 -11.97 17.49
C GLU A 367 4.00 -11.84 18.20
N GLY A 368 5.08 -12.13 17.48
CA GLY A 368 6.46 -12.03 17.98
C GLY A 368 6.92 -13.25 18.78
N GLY A 369 8.10 -13.14 19.39
CA GLY A 369 8.68 -14.21 20.19
C GLY A 369 8.95 -15.47 19.36
N ASP A 370 8.65 -16.64 19.92
CA ASP A 370 8.84 -17.92 19.24
C ASP A 370 7.85 -18.19 18.11
N LEU A 371 6.74 -17.43 18.01
CA LEU A 371 5.80 -17.54 16.89
C LEU A 371 6.41 -17.08 15.56
N GLU A 372 7.45 -16.26 15.58
CA GLU A 372 8.15 -15.79 14.37
C GLU A 372 8.73 -16.93 13.54
N ASN A 373 9.06 -18.06 14.17
CA ASN A 373 9.37 -19.29 13.47
C ASN A 373 8.08 -20.08 13.20
N PRO A 374 7.62 -20.18 11.94
CA PRO A 374 6.37 -20.88 11.60
C PRO A 374 6.41 -22.39 11.87
N TRP A 375 7.58 -22.96 12.21
CA TRP A 375 7.71 -24.36 12.64
C TRP A 375 7.32 -24.60 14.10
N ASN A 376 7.26 -23.54 14.92
CA ASN A 376 6.91 -23.66 16.33
C ASN A 376 5.38 -23.70 16.50
N GLU A 377 4.87 -24.71 17.20
CA GLU A 377 3.46 -24.77 17.59
C GLU A 377 3.10 -23.65 18.59
N PRO A 378 1.92 -23.01 18.49
CA PRO A 378 1.44 -22.10 19.52
C PRO A 378 1.31 -22.84 20.86
N LYS A 379 1.94 -22.30 21.90
CA LYS A 379 1.92 -22.93 23.22
C LYS A 379 0.56 -22.70 23.92
N PRO A 380 0.05 -23.64 24.73
CA PRO A 380 -1.23 -23.47 25.42
C PRO A 380 -1.30 -22.23 26.33
N GLU A 381 -0.17 -21.76 26.86
CA GLU A 381 -0.09 -20.55 27.70
C GLU A 381 -0.24 -19.24 26.91
N LEU A 382 -0.28 -19.32 25.57
CA LEU A 382 -0.54 -18.19 24.69
C LEU A 382 -2.00 -17.72 24.77
N PHE A 383 -2.93 -18.67 24.95
CA PHE A 383 -4.35 -18.40 24.80
C PHE A 383 -4.91 -17.74 26.06
N ASP A 384 -5.40 -16.51 25.91
CA ASP A 384 -5.94 -15.69 27.00
C ASP A 384 -7.47 -15.71 27.03
N MET A 385 -8.12 -16.02 25.90
CA MET A 385 -9.56 -15.92 25.74
C MET A 385 -10.23 -17.27 25.49
N VAL A 386 -9.59 -18.17 24.75
CA VAL A 386 -10.13 -19.46 24.31
C VAL A 386 -9.50 -20.60 25.10
N THR A 387 -10.32 -21.54 25.55
CA THR A 387 -9.82 -22.77 26.17
C THR A 387 -9.16 -23.63 25.09
N PRO A 388 -7.90 -24.08 25.23
CA PRO A 388 -7.29 -24.97 24.25
C PRO A 388 -8.17 -26.19 23.93
N PRO A 389 -8.33 -26.62 22.66
CA PRO A 389 -9.24 -27.69 22.29
C PRO A 389 -9.06 -29.00 23.08
N GLU A 390 -7.85 -29.31 23.51
CA GLU A 390 -7.55 -30.49 24.33
C GLU A 390 -8.14 -30.39 25.75
N LYS A 391 -8.32 -29.16 26.26
CA LYS A 391 -8.86 -28.84 27.59
C LYS A 391 -10.35 -28.44 27.56
N ALA A 392 -10.92 -28.24 26.37
CA ALA A 392 -12.35 -27.97 26.21
C ALA A 392 -13.21 -29.18 26.67
N PRO A 393 -14.46 -28.97 27.11
CA PRO A 393 -15.32 -30.03 27.63
C PRO A 393 -15.46 -31.24 26.70
N ASP A 394 -15.51 -32.44 27.28
CA ASP A 394 -15.79 -33.71 26.59
C ASP A 394 -17.28 -33.91 26.25
N ILE A 395 -18.14 -32.93 26.56
CA ILE A 395 -19.58 -32.96 26.29
C ILE A 395 -19.88 -31.89 25.25
N ALA A 396 -20.52 -32.29 24.16
CA ALA A 396 -20.92 -31.34 23.13
C ALA A 396 -22.02 -30.40 23.63
N GLU A 397 -21.86 -29.11 23.36
CA GLU A 397 -22.84 -28.07 23.69
C GLU A 397 -23.65 -27.69 22.45
N TYR A 398 -24.95 -27.44 22.61
CA TYR A 398 -25.78 -26.90 21.53
C TYR A 398 -26.08 -25.44 21.80
N VAL A 399 -25.91 -24.62 20.77
CA VAL A 399 -26.24 -23.19 20.80
C VAL A 399 -27.17 -22.85 19.65
N THR A 400 -28.13 -21.97 19.90
CA THR A 400 -28.98 -21.39 18.86
C THR A 400 -28.72 -19.91 18.74
N LEU A 401 -28.62 -19.41 17.51
CA LEU A 401 -28.46 -17.99 17.20
C LEU A 401 -29.61 -17.56 16.31
N GLU A 402 -30.30 -16.49 16.69
CA GLU A 402 -31.35 -15.87 15.89
C GLU A 402 -30.83 -14.58 15.27
N PHE A 403 -31.10 -14.40 13.99
CA PHE A 403 -30.73 -13.22 13.22
C PHE A 403 -31.98 -12.51 12.70
N GLU A 404 -31.91 -11.18 12.66
CA GLU A 404 -32.82 -10.32 11.91
C GLU A 404 -32.01 -9.46 10.94
N LYS A 405 -32.31 -9.58 9.65
CA LYS A 405 -31.63 -8.85 8.57
C LYS A 405 -30.09 -8.89 8.66
N GLY A 406 -29.54 -10.06 8.93
CA GLY A 406 -28.11 -10.30 9.07
C GLY A 406 -27.51 -9.91 10.42
N ILE A 407 -28.29 -9.32 11.33
CA ILE A 407 -27.84 -8.91 12.67
C ILE A 407 -28.25 -9.97 13.68
N PRO A 408 -27.33 -10.50 14.52
CA PRO A 408 -27.70 -11.41 15.59
C PRO A 408 -28.50 -10.66 16.66
N VAL A 409 -29.63 -11.22 17.08
CA VAL A 409 -30.56 -10.60 18.05
C VAL A 409 -30.82 -11.48 19.28
N LYS A 410 -30.69 -12.81 19.14
CA LYS A 410 -30.85 -13.74 20.28
C LYS A 410 -29.80 -14.85 20.29
N ILE A 411 -29.49 -15.34 21.48
CA ILE A 411 -28.70 -16.56 21.69
C ILE A 411 -29.43 -17.45 22.69
N ASN A 412 -29.64 -18.73 22.35
CA ASN A 412 -30.41 -19.67 23.18
C ASN A 412 -31.82 -19.19 23.56
N GLY A 413 -32.46 -18.43 22.66
CA GLY A 413 -33.80 -17.85 22.87
C GLY A 413 -33.82 -16.59 23.74
N GLU A 414 -32.69 -16.18 24.29
CA GLU A 414 -32.55 -14.95 25.08
C GLU A 414 -32.22 -13.76 24.15
N GLU A 415 -33.02 -12.70 24.24
CA GLU A 415 -32.79 -11.44 23.53
C GLU A 415 -31.81 -10.56 24.30
N LEU A 416 -30.75 -10.13 23.63
CA LEU A 416 -29.63 -9.42 24.24
C LEU A 416 -29.29 -8.17 23.44
N SER A 417 -28.73 -7.17 24.11
CA SER A 417 -28.12 -6.03 23.41
C SER A 417 -26.90 -6.48 22.58
N PRO A 418 -26.48 -5.74 21.56
CA PRO A 418 -25.38 -6.13 20.69
C PRO A 418 -24.09 -6.52 21.43
N VAL A 419 -23.73 -5.74 22.46
CA VAL A 419 -22.53 -5.96 23.28
C VAL A 419 -22.66 -7.21 24.13
N GLU A 420 -23.80 -7.40 24.81
CA GLU A 420 -24.01 -8.56 25.68
C GLU A 420 -24.15 -9.85 24.86
N LEU A 421 -24.74 -9.79 23.67
CA LEU A 421 -24.80 -10.90 22.73
C LEU A 421 -23.39 -11.34 22.32
N LEU A 422 -22.52 -10.41 21.94
CA LEU A 422 -21.14 -10.73 21.56
C LEU A 422 -20.36 -11.31 22.74
N LYS A 423 -20.50 -10.76 23.95
CA LYS A 423 -19.88 -11.33 25.17
C LYS A 423 -20.37 -12.75 25.44
N LYS A 424 -21.67 -13.00 25.31
CA LYS A 424 -22.24 -14.33 25.51
C LYS A 424 -21.76 -15.33 24.46
N ALA A 425 -21.69 -14.90 23.20
CA ALA A 425 -21.12 -15.70 22.11
C ALA A 425 -19.64 -16.01 22.35
N ASN A 426 -18.86 -15.02 22.81
CA ASN A 426 -17.47 -15.21 23.21
C ASN A 426 -17.35 -16.24 24.33
N GLU A 427 -18.10 -16.11 25.43
CA GLU A 427 -18.09 -17.05 26.55
C GLU A 427 -18.34 -18.49 26.11
N ILE A 428 -19.45 -18.74 25.40
CA ILE A 428 -19.85 -20.08 24.96
C ILE A 428 -18.80 -20.68 24.02
N ALA A 429 -18.36 -19.92 23.01
CA ALA A 429 -17.38 -20.42 22.04
C ALA A 429 -15.99 -20.63 22.68
N SER A 430 -15.56 -19.74 23.56
CA SER A 430 -14.30 -19.84 24.30
C SER A 430 -14.20 -21.10 25.15
N ILE A 431 -15.25 -21.43 25.91
CA ILE A 431 -15.30 -22.64 26.74
C ILE A 431 -15.15 -23.89 25.88
N ASN A 432 -15.77 -23.89 24.70
CA ASN A 432 -15.73 -25.00 23.76
C ASN A 432 -14.46 -25.04 22.87
N GLY A 433 -13.50 -24.13 23.09
CA GLY A 433 -12.24 -24.06 22.37
C GLY A 433 -12.32 -23.57 20.93
N VAL A 434 -13.41 -22.88 20.58
CA VAL A 434 -13.69 -22.38 19.23
C VAL A 434 -13.01 -21.04 18.99
N GLY A 435 -12.53 -20.81 17.77
CA GLY A 435 -12.09 -19.50 17.31
C GLY A 435 -10.60 -19.22 17.39
N ILE A 436 -9.76 -20.25 17.47
CA ILE A 436 -8.31 -20.12 17.31
C ILE A 436 -7.96 -20.15 15.81
N ALA A 437 -7.24 -19.15 15.33
CA ALA A 437 -6.72 -19.09 13.97
C ALA A 437 -5.21 -18.83 13.97
N ASP A 438 -4.43 -19.78 13.44
CA ASP A 438 -2.99 -19.62 13.17
C ASP A 438 -2.77 -19.43 11.67
N ILE A 439 -2.18 -18.29 11.29
CA ILE A 439 -1.97 -17.90 9.90
C ILE A 439 -0.61 -17.25 9.68
N VAL A 440 0.01 -17.58 8.54
CA VAL A 440 1.07 -16.78 7.94
C VAL A 440 0.42 -15.86 6.91
N GLU A 441 0.22 -14.60 7.29
CA GLU A 441 -0.51 -13.61 6.51
C GLU A 441 0.41 -12.72 5.66
N ASN A 442 -0.16 -12.16 4.59
CA ASN A 442 0.50 -11.13 3.78
C ASN A 442 0.18 -9.73 4.31
N ARG A 443 1.16 -9.02 4.85
CA ARG A 443 0.99 -7.61 5.24
C ARG A 443 0.95 -6.72 4.02
N LEU A 444 0.22 -5.60 4.12
CA LEU A 444 0.14 -4.59 3.07
C LEU A 444 1.52 -4.02 2.71
N VAL A 445 2.42 -3.93 3.69
CA VAL A 445 3.80 -3.44 3.51
C VAL A 445 4.74 -4.45 2.83
N GLY A 446 4.20 -5.56 2.29
CA GLY A 446 4.91 -6.50 1.43
C GLY A 446 5.67 -7.62 2.16
N MET A 447 5.57 -7.70 3.48
CA MET A 447 6.18 -8.77 4.28
C MET A 447 5.15 -9.81 4.71
N LYS A 448 5.59 -11.05 4.88
CA LYS A 448 4.80 -12.07 5.57
C LYS A 448 5.01 -11.94 7.07
N SER A 449 3.97 -12.24 7.83
CA SER A 449 4.01 -12.30 9.29
C SER A 449 3.15 -13.46 9.75
N ARG A 450 3.55 -14.13 10.83
CA ARG A 450 2.72 -15.13 11.48
C ARG A 450 2.01 -14.50 12.67
N GLY A 451 0.70 -14.70 12.75
CA GLY A 451 -0.14 -14.27 13.86
C GLY A 451 -1.04 -15.42 14.31
N VAL A 452 -1.25 -15.50 15.62
CA VAL A 452 -2.24 -16.39 16.22
C VAL A 452 -3.36 -15.54 16.80
N TYR A 453 -4.59 -15.83 16.41
CA TYR A 453 -5.76 -15.03 16.75
C TYR A 453 -6.77 -15.86 17.54
N GLU A 454 -7.40 -15.24 18.52
CA GLU A 454 -8.52 -15.77 19.30
C GLU A 454 -9.75 -14.93 19.00
N THR A 455 -10.71 -15.45 18.25
CA THR A 455 -11.96 -14.76 17.87
C THR A 455 -13.16 -15.69 18.07
N PRO A 456 -13.48 -16.08 19.32
CA PRO A 456 -14.45 -17.13 19.64
C PRO A 456 -15.88 -16.78 19.19
N GLY A 457 -16.46 -15.72 19.74
CA GLY A 457 -17.80 -15.27 19.40
C GLY A 457 -17.91 -14.88 17.94
N GLY A 458 -16.87 -14.26 17.38
CA GLY A 458 -16.85 -13.94 15.95
C GLY A 458 -16.88 -15.17 15.05
N THR A 459 -16.13 -16.22 15.38
CA THR A 459 -16.13 -17.48 14.61
C THR A 459 -17.49 -18.17 14.69
N LEU A 460 -18.12 -18.14 15.87
CA LEU A 460 -19.47 -18.64 16.07
C LEU A 460 -20.50 -17.89 15.23
N LEU A 461 -20.49 -16.56 15.28
CA LEU A 461 -21.40 -15.68 14.56
C LEU A 461 -21.22 -15.78 13.04
N TYR A 462 -19.97 -15.76 12.55
CA TYR A 462 -19.67 -15.92 11.12
C TYR A 462 -20.15 -17.27 10.58
N THR A 463 -19.94 -18.34 11.35
CA THR A 463 -20.40 -19.67 10.94
C THR A 463 -21.92 -19.70 10.86
N ALA A 464 -22.62 -19.23 11.89
CA ALA A 464 -24.09 -19.21 11.87
C ALA A 464 -24.64 -18.34 10.73
N HIS A 465 -24.10 -17.12 10.57
CA HIS A 465 -24.51 -16.17 9.54
C HIS A 465 -24.36 -16.76 8.13
N LYS A 466 -23.18 -17.33 7.82
CA LYS A 466 -22.92 -17.98 6.53
C LYS A 466 -23.92 -19.10 6.21
N GLU A 467 -24.23 -19.95 7.21
CA GLU A 467 -25.16 -21.06 6.99
C GLU A 467 -26.59 -20.57 6.78
N LEU A 468 -27.00 -19.51 7.48
CA LEU A 468 -28.30 -18.87 7.25
C LEU A 468 -28.39 -18.27 5.84
N GLU A 469 -27.34 -17.61 5.37
CA GLU A 469 -27.29 -17.09 3.99
C GLU A 469 -27.46 -18.17 2.94
N SER A 470 -26.88 -19.36 3.16
CA SER A 470 -27.01 -20.50 2.25
C SER A 470 -28.46 -20.97 2.08
N LEU A 471 -29.31 -20.74 3.09
CA LEU A 471 -30.73 -21.13 3.10
C LEU A 471 -31.63 -20.10 2.39
N VAL A 472 -31.27 -18.81 2.43
CA VAL A 472 -32.17 -17.70 2.07
C VAL A 472 -31.75 -16.90 0.84
N LEU A 473 -30.49 -17.01 0.40
CA LEU A 473 -30.00 -16.34 -0.81
C LEU A 473 -30.02 -17.30 -2.00
N ASP A 474 -30.39 -16.77 -3.17
CA ASP A 474 -30.27 -17.55 -4.40
C ASP A 474 -28.79 -17.81 -4.75
N LYS A 475 -28.58 -18.84 -5.57
CA LYS A 475 -27.25 -19.35 -5.91
C LYS A 475 -26.30 -18.28 -6.48
N GLU A 476 -26.77 -17.42 -7.38
CA GLU A 476 -25.88 -16.48 -8.07
C GLU A 476 -25.59 -15.26 -7.19
N THR A 477 -26.58 -14.80 -6.41
CA THR A 477 -26.36 -13.77 -5.39
C THR A 477 -25.36 -14.23 -4.34
N LEU A 478 -25.51 -15.45 -3.80
CA LEU A 478 -24.59 -15.99 -2.80
C LEU A 478 -23.15 -16.09 -3.35
N ARG A 479 -22.96 -16.63 -4.55
CA ARG A 479 -21.65 -16.77 -5.19
C ARG A 479 -20.99 -15.42 -5.48
N PHE A 480 -21.74 -14.44 -5.96
CA PHE A 480 -21.20 -13.12 -6.19
C PHE A 480 -20.87 -12.42 -4.87
N LYS A 481 -21.69 -12.61 -3.83
CA LYS A 481 -21.42 -12.10 -2.48
C LYS A 481 -20.12 -12.66 -1.91
N GLU A 482 -19.75 -13.92 -2.16
CA GLU A 482 -18.45 -14.47 -1.74
C GLU A 482 -17.27 -13.69 -2.36
N MET A 483 -17.37 -13.26 -3.62
CA MET A 483 -16.35 -12.42 -4.27
C MET A 483 -16.30 -11.02 -3.62
N VAL A 484 -17.47 -10.45 -3.31
CA VAL A 484 -17.57 -9.18 -2.60
C VAL A 484 -16.97 -9.29 -1.21
N ALA A 485 -17.22 -10.37 -0.48
CA ALA A 485 -16.71 -10.62 0.86
C ALA A 485 -15.17 -10.63 0.90
N GLN A 486 -14.53 -11.27 -0.06
CA GLN A 486 -13.07 -11.25 -0.21
C GLN A 486 -12.56 -9.82 -0.44
N LYS A 487 -13.17 -9.09 -1.37
CA LYS A 487 -12.74 -7.71 -1.64
C LYS A 487 -12.98 -6.78 -0.46
N TYR A 488 -14.08 -6.98 0.26
CA TYR A 488 -14.40 -6.26 1.48
C TYR A 488 -13.31 -6.50 2.54
N ALA A 489 -12.92 -7.76 2.75
CA ALA A 489 -11.84 -8.12 3.67
C ALA A 489 -10.51 -7.44 3.31
N ASP A 490 -10.14 -7.39 2.03
CA ASP A 490 -8.93 -6.68 1.57
C ASP A 490 -8.98 -5.19 1.91
N LEU A 491 -10.12 -4.52 1.67
CA LEU A 491 -10.25 -3.09 1.93
C LEU A 491 -10.09 -2.79 3.42
N VAL A 492 -10.73 -3.60 4.27
CA VAL A 492 -10.63 -3.47 5.73
C VAL A 492 -9.20 -3.74 6.19
N TYR A 493 -8.58 -4.84 5.76
CA TYR A 493 -7.21 -5.19 6.15
C TYR A 493 -6.21 -4.08 5.76
N ASN A 494 -6.39 -3.49 4.57
CA ASN A 494 -5.53 -2.46 4.00
C ASN A 494 -5.79 -1.04 4.52
N GLY A 495 -6.73 -0.86 5.47
CA GLY A 495 -7.02 0.45 6.06
C GLY A 495 -7.84 1.39 5.18
N LEU A 496 -8.57 0.84 4.20
CA LEU A 496 -9.41 1.58 3.25
C LEU A 496 -10.89 1.61 3.68
N TRP A 497 -11.15 1.67 4.98
CA TRP A 497 -12.50 1.69 5.57
C TRP A 497 -13.34 2.85 5.04
N PHE A 498 -12.75 4.05 4.93
CA PHE A 498 -13.41 5.26 4.46
C PHE A 498 -13.32 5.45 2.93
N SER A 499 -13.13 4.38 2.17
CA SER A 499 -13.08 4.46 0.70
C SER A 499 -14.49 4.36 0.09
N GLN A 500 -14.70 5.03 -1.06
CA GLN A 500 -15.98 4.95 -1.78
C GLN A 500 -16.35 3.51 -2.18
N LEU A 501 -15.36 2.68 -2.49
CA LEU A 501 -15.60 1.28 -2.83
C LEU A 501 -16.17 0.53 -1.63
N LYS A 502 -15.62 0.74 -0.42
CA LYS A 502 -16.15 0.13 0.81
C LYS A 502 -17.61 0.51 1.02
N GLU A 503 -17.96 1.79 0.95
CA GLU A 503 -19.36 2.26 1.08
C GLU A 503 -20.29 1.66 0.01
N SER A 504 -19.79 1.50 -1.22
CA SER A 504 -20.56 0.87 -2.31
C SER A 504 -20.81 -0.61 -2.02
N LEU A 505 -19.83 -1.30 -1.44
CA LEU A 505 -19.97 -2.69 -1.02
C LEU A 505 -20.88 -2.83 0.20
N ASP A 506 -20.87 -1.89 1.15
CA ASP A 506 -21.84 -1.84 2.26
C ASP A 506 -23.27 -1.84 1.71
N SER A 507 -23.54 -0.98 0.71
CA SER A 507 -24.86 -0.88 0.09
C SER A 507 -25.28 -2.18 -0.60
N PHE A 508 -24.36 -2.84 -1.31
CA PHE A 508 -24.61 -4.15 -1.90
C PHE A 508 -24.92 -5.20 -0.81
N VAL A 509 -24.10 -5.24 0.25
CA VAL A 509 -24.27 -6.20 1.35
C VAL A 509 -25.62 -5.97 2.03
N ASP A 510 -25.97 -4.74 2.39
CA ASP A 510 -27.24 -4.42 3.06
C ASP A 510 -28.46 -4.85 2.25
N GLU A 511 -28.40 -4.78 0.91
CA GLU A 511 -29.45 -5.31 0.05
C GLU A 511 -29.61 -6.83 0.23
N THR A 512 -28.51 -7.58 0.22
CA THR A 512 -28.53 -9.05 0.43
C THR A 512 -29.06 -9.42 1.81
N GLN A 513 -28.83 -8.58 2.82
CA GLN A 513 -29.20 -8.90 4.21
C GLN A 513 -30.69 -8.78 4.51
N LYS A 514 -31.50 -8.15 3.64
CA LYS A 514 -32.95 -7.95 3.89
C LYS A 514 -33.72 -9.23 4.23
N VAL A 515 -33.27 -10.38 3.71
CA VAL A 515 -33.91 -11.69 3.91
C VAL A 515 -33.15 -12.61 4.87
N VAL A 516 -32.00 -12.19 5.39
CA VAL A 516 -31.16 -12.98 6.31
C VAL A 516 -31.72 -12.93 7.72
N THR A 517 -32.90 -13.52 7.89
CA THR A 517 -33.64 -13.59 9.15
C THR A 517 -33.99 -15.04 9.44
N GLY A 518 -33.70 -15.53 10.63
CA GLY A 518 -33.92 -16.95 10.97
C GLY A 518 -33.10 -17.42 12.16
N ILE A 519 -33.16 -18.73 12.41
CA ILE A 519 -32.54 -19.41 13.56
C ILE A 519 -31.55 -20.44 13.05
N VAL A 520 -30.34 -20.43 13.62
CA VAL A 520 -29.28 -21.39 13.33
C VAL A 520 -28.92 -22.14 14.60
N LYS A 521 -29.01 -23.47 14.55
CA LYS A 521 -28.61 -24.37 15.64
C LYS A 521 -27.24 -24.95 15.32
N LEU A 522 -26.28 -24.75 16.21
CA LEU A 522 -24.92 -25.26 16.11
C LEU A 522 -24.63 -26.22 17.27
N LYS A 523 -23.78 -27.20 17.01
CA LYS A 523 -23.20 -28.12 17.99
C LYS A 523 -21.71 -27.81 18.11
N LEU A 524 -21.27 -27.45 19.30
CA LEU A 524 -19.88 -27.13 19.61
C LEU A 524 -19.21 -28.32 20.28
N TYR A 525 -18.00 -28.66 19.84
CA TYR A 525 -17.23 -29.75 20.44
C TYR A 525 -15.73 -29.61 20.16
N LYS A 526 -14.95 -29.39 21.23
CA LYS A 526 -13.48 -29.35 21.20
C LYS A 526 -12.89 -28.59 20.01
N GLY A 527 -13.22 -27.32 19.93
CA GLY A 527 -12.79 -26.39 18.89
C GLY A 527 -13.54 -26.47 17.56
N ASN A 528 -14.50 -27.41 17.42
CA ASN A 528 -15.30 -27.54 16.22
C ASN A 528 -16.68 -26.90 16.38
N ILE A 529 -17.18 -26.39 15.27
CA ILE A 529 -18.59 -25.99 15.08
C ILE A 529 -19.20 -26.93 14.05
N ILE A 530 -20.33 -27.55 14.39
CA ILE A 530 -21.06 -28.48 13.52
C ILE A 530 -22.50 -27.97 13.38
N ILE A 531 -23.01 -27.91 12.15
CA ILE A 531 -24.39 -27.48 11.89
C ILE A 531 -25.35 -28.54 12.40
N ALA A 532 -26.35 -28.13 13.19
CA ALA A 532 -27.36 -29.00 13.76
C ALA A 532 -28.79 -28.67 13.30
N GLY A 533 -29.00 -27.52 12.65
CA GLY A 533 -30.28 -27.17 12.04
C GLY A 533 -30.35 -25.70 11.63
N LEU A 534 -31.21 -25.40 10.67
CA LEU A 534 -31.47 -24.06 10.15
C LEU A 534 -32.99 -23.88 10.01
N SER A 535 -33.50 -22.68 10.25
CA SER A 535 -34.89 -22.32 10.00
C SER A 535 -35.01 -20.86 9.64
N SER A 536 -35.83 -20.53 8.64
CA SER A 536 -36.06 -19.15 8.23
C SER A 536 -37.45 -19.00 7.61
N PRO A 537 -38.17 -17.89 7.87
CA PRO A 537 -39.38 -17.54 7.12
C PRO A 537 -39.08 -17.17 5.65
N TYR A 538 -37.82 -16.95 5.28
CA TYR A 538 -37.36 -16.64 3.92
C TYR A 538 -36.62 -17.81 3.26
N SER A 539 -36.80 -19.03 3.77
CA SER A 539 -36.16 -20.22 3.21
C SER A 539 -36.48 -20.38 1.72
N LEU A 540 -35.44 -20.47 0.90
CA LEU A 540 -35.55 -20.90 -0.50
C LEU A 540 -35.50 -22.42 -0.64
N TYR A 541 -35.13 -23.13 0.44
CA TYR A 541 -35.25 -24.58 0.51
C TYR A 541 -36.72 -24.97 0.66
N ASN A 542 -37.15 -25.88 -0.22
CA ASN A 542 -38.49 -26.44 -0.23
C ASN A 542 -38.37 -27.98 -0.23
N GLU A 543 -38.84 -28.61 0.85
CA GLU A 543 -38.74 -30.07 1.04
C GLU A 543 -39.48 -30.86 -0.03
N GLU A 544 -40.63 -30.38 -0.51
CA GLU A 544 -41.43 -31.06 -1.54
C GLU A 544 -40.70 -31.07 -2.89
N LEU A 545 -40.06 -29.96 -3.27
CA LEU A 545 -39.25 -29.87 -4.49
C LEU A 545 -37.95 -30.67 -4.43
N ALA A 546 -37.36 -30.84 -3.25
CA ALA A 546 -36.11 -31.57 -3.06
C ALA A 546 -36.30 -33.08 -2.78
N SER A 547 -37.55 -33.50 -2.54
CA SER A 547 -37.88 -34.88 -2.17
C SER A 547 -37.54 -35.88 -3.28
N PHE A 548 -37.14 -37.08 -2.87
CA PHE A 548 -37.07 -38.25 -3.76
C PHE A 548 -38.38 -39.04 -3.82
N GLY A 549 -39.40 -38.60 -3.07
CA GLY A 549 -40.74 -39.18 -3.09
C GLY A 549 -41.56 -38.76 -4.32
N GLU A 550 -42.83 -39.13 -4.36
CA GLU A 550 -43.74 -38.69 -5.42
C GLU A 550 -44.03 -37.19 -5.26
N ASP A 551 -43.41 -36.37 -6.11
CA ASP A 551 -43.65 -34.94 -6.17
C ASP A 551 -44.51 -34.59 -7.39
N LYS A 552 -45.25 -33.47 -7.30
CA LYS A 552 -46.10 -32.94 -8.38
C LYS A 552 -45.68 -31.55 -8.85
N ILE A 553 -44.53 -31.08 -8.36
CA ILE A 553 -44.12 -29.68 -8.48
C ILE A 553 -42.95 -29.55 -9.47
N TYR A 554 -42.15 -30.60 -9.65
CA TYR A 554 -41.02 -30.62 -10.58
C TYR A 554 -41.25 -31.59 -11.76
N ASP A 555 -41.36 -31.07 -12.99
CA ASP A 555 -41.42 -31.93 -14.18
C ASP A 555 -40.01 -32.39 -14.56
N GLN A 556 -39.69 -33.65 -14.24
CA GLN A 556 -38.39 -34.24 -14.54
C GLN A 556 -38.04 -34.26 -16.03
N LYS A 557 -39.03 -34.16 -16.95
CA LYS A 557 -38.78 -34.13 -18.40
C LYS A 557 -38.07 -32.85 -18.85
N ASP A 558 -38.28 -31.73 -18.16
CA ASP A 558 -37.66 -30.46 -18.50
C ASP A 558 -36.13 -30.51 -18.38
N ALA A 559 -35.60 -31.39 -17.53
CA ALA A 559 -34.18 -31.56 -17.32
C ALA A 559 -33.43 -31.98 -18.60
N GLU A 560 -34.04 -32.81 -19.46
CA GLU A 560 -33.41 -33.23 -20.72
C GLU A 560 -33.21 -32.04 -21.67
N GLY A 561 -34.25 -31.22 -21.86
CA GLY A 561 -34.18 -30.01 -22.67
C GLY A 561 -33.16 -29.02 -22.12
N PHE A 562 -33.17 -28.80 -20.80
CA PHE A 562 -32.20 -27.95 -20.11
C PHE A 562 -30.76 -28.41 -20.34
N ILE A 563 -30.45 -29.70 -20.09
CA ILE A 563 -29.09 -30.25 -20.24
C ILE A 563 -28.61 -30.14 -21.68
N ASN A 564 -29.47 -30.43 -22.66
CA ASN A 564 -29.14 -30.33 -24.07
C ASN A 564 -28.74 -28.91 -24.48
N LEU A 565 -29.48 -27.90 -24.00
CA LEU A 565 -29.20 -26.49 -24.31
C LEU A 565 -28.02 -25.94 -23.51
N PHE A 566 -27.96 -26.20 -22.20
CA PHE A 566 -26.90 -25.71 -21.32
C PHE A 566 -25.53 -26.33 -21.67
N GLY A 567 -25.51 -27.62 -22.04
CA GLY A 567 -24.31 -28.34 -22.46
C GLY A 567 -23.89 -28.09 -23.91
N LEU A 568 -24.69 -27.41 -24.71
CA LEU A 568 -24.44 -27.21 -26.15
C LEU A 568 -23.06 -26.61 -26.46
N PRO A 569 -22.58 -25.56 -25.75
CA PRO A 569 -21.23 -25.02 -26.00
C PRO A 569 -20.12 -26.04 -25.74
N LEU A 570 -20.26 -26.89 -24.70
CA LEU A 570 -19.30 -27.94 -24.38
C LEU A 570 -19.29 -29.02 -25.48
N LYS A 571 -20.47 -29.39 -25.98
CA LYS A 571 -20.63 -30.32 -27.10
C LYS A 571 -19.95 -29.79 -28.38
N MET A 572 -20.09 -28.50 -28.67
CA MET A 572 -19.43 -27.86 -29.82
C MET A 572 -17.91 -27.84 -29.69
N ARG A 573 -17.37 -27.56 -28.49
CA ARG A 573 -15.93 -27.65 -28.23
C ARG A 573 -15.39 -29.06 -28.48
N ALA A 574 -16.11 -30.09 -28.04
CA ALA A 574 -15.72 -31.47 -28.29
C ALA A 574 -15.71 -31.81 -29.80
N TYR A 575 -16.71 -31.36 -30.57
CA TYR A 575 -16.70 -31.52 -32.03
C TYR A 575 -15.50 -30.85 -32.68
N GLN A 576 -15.17 -29.62 -32.28
CA GLN A 576 -14.00 -28.90 -32.79
C GLN A 576 -12.70 -29.66 -32.51
N MET A 577 -12.53 -30.16 -31.28
CA MET A 577 -11.34 -30.94 -30.91
C MET A 577 -11.20 -32.22 -31.75
N LYS A 578 -12.31 -32.94 -31.96
CA LYS A 578 -12.32 -34.14 -32.80
C LYS A 578 -11.94 -33.85 -34.26
N HIS A 579 -12.50 -32.78 -34.84
CA HIS A 579 -12.14 -32.35 -36.21
C HIS A 579 -10.66 -31.95 -36.30
N PHE A 580 -10.11 -31.31 -35.26
CA PHE A 580 -8.70 -30.96 -35.23
C PHE A 580 -7.79 -32.19 -35.18
N GLU A 581 -8.13 -33.21 -34.38
CA GLU A 581 -7.41 -34.49 -34.33
C GLU A 581 -7.48 -35.26 -35.66
N GLU A 582 -8.65 -35.28 -36.29
CA GLU A 582 -8.85 -35.91 -37.60
C GLU A 582 -8.02 -35.20 -38.69
N ASN A 583 -7.99 -33.87 -38.68
CA ASN A 583 -7.15 -33.07 -39.59
C ASN A 583 -5.65 -33.26 -39.34
N GLN A 584 -5.21 -33.42 -38.08
CA GLN A 584 -3.82 -33.75 -37.78
C GLN A 584 -3.43 -35.15 -38.23
N LYS A 585 -4.32 -36.15 -38.10
CA LYS A 585 -4.10 -37.48 -38.66
C LYS A 585 -3.99 -37.43 -40.18
N TYR A 586 -4.90 -36.72 -40.85
CA TYR A 586 -4.86 -36.50 -42.30
C TYR A 586 -3.55 -35.87 -42.76
N ASN A 587 -3.09 -34.80 -42.10
CA ASN A 587 -1.83 -34.13 -42.44
C ASN A 587 -0.59 -35.01 -42.19
N LYS A 588 -0.60 -35.88 -41.18
CA LYS A 588 0.49 -36.86 -40.97
C LYS A 588 0.50 -37.94 -42.06
N THR A 589 -0.65 -38.39 -42.55
CA THR A 589 -0.75 -39.40 -43.60
C THR A 589 -0.41 -38.84 -44.99
N VAL A 590 -0.72 -37.58 -45.26
CA VAL A 590 -0.50 -36.95 -46.58
C VAL A 590 0.89 -36.32 -46.70
N VAL A 591 1.48 -35.78 -45.63
CA VAL A 591 2.79 -35.09 -45.67
C VAL A 591 3.95 -36.01 -45.24
N GLY A 592 3.67 -37.13 -44.56
CA GLY A 592 4.68 -38.14 -44.18
C GLY A 592 4.96 -39.22 -45.24
N GLY A 593 4.39 -39.09 -46.45
CA GLY A 593 4.53 -40.04 -47.55
C GLY A 593 5.70 -39.78 -48.51
N GLU A 594 6.51 -38.75 -48.27
CA GLU A 594 7.78 -38.53 -48.97
C GLU A 594 8.93 -38.38 -47.95
N GLN A 595 9.45 -39.51 -47.47
CA GLN A 595 10.84 -39.65 -47.06
C GLN A 595 11.35 -41.05 -47.42
#